data_AF-A0A9X2S4D2-F1
#
_entry.id   AF-A0A9X2S4D2-F1
#
_cell.length_a   1.000
_cell.length_b   1.000
_cell.length_c   1.000
_cell.angle_alpha   90.00
_cell.angle_beta   90.00
_cell.angle_gamma   90.00
#
_symmetry.space_group_name_H-M   'P 1'
#
loop_
_entity.id
_entity.type
_entity.pdbx_description
1 polymer ?
#
loop_
_entity_poly.entity_id
_entity_poly.type
_entity_poly.pdbx_seq_one_letter_code
_entity_poly.pdbx_strand_id
1 'polypeptide(L)'
;MAGNKIICHCKNVSYIDIRKAMIDGARTLEEIKEKTGAATGCGRCAGAIEEILASVCGCNNVSLEDVVNAVNNGCDTVEKVAEATKAGSACGRCKALVQNVIDLKR
;
A
#
# COMPACT_ATOMS: atom_id res chain seq x y z
N MET A 1 6.08 8.72 -13.57
CA MET A 1 5.10 8.73 -12.45
C MET A 1 4.06 7.64 -12.73
N ALA A 2 3.65 6.83 -11.74
CA ALA A 2 2.50 5.95 -11.91
C ALA A 2 1.25 6.83 -12.07
N GLY A 3 0.91 7.13 -13.33
CA GLY A 3 -0.37 7.72 -13.71
C GLY A 3 -1.50 6.79 -13.25
N ASN A 4 -2.73 7.23 -13.46
CA ASN A 4 -3.96 6.54 -13.09
C ASN A 4 -4.11 5.16 -13.81
N LYS A 5 -3.25 4.20 -13.50
CA LYS A 5 -3.17 2.88 -14.11
C LYS A 5 -4.35 2.07 -13.60
N ILE A 6 -5.20 1.63 -14.52
CA ILE A 6 -6.29 0.72 -14.22
C ILE A 6 -5.70 -0.65 -13.88
N ILE A 7 -6.08 -1.18 -12.71
CA ILE A 7 -5.66 -2.51 -12.23
C ILE A 7 -6.77 -3.52 -12.46
N CYS A 8 -8.03 -3.13 -12.21
CA CYS A 8 -9.20 -3.95 -12.53
C CYS A 8 -10.04 -3.29 -13.63
N HIS A 9 -10.05 -3.87 -14.83
CA HIS A 9 -10.90 -3.39 -15.93
C HIS A 9 -12.39 -3.73 -15.75
N CYS A 10 -12.72 -4.84 -15.07
CA CYS A 10 -14.12 -5.25 -14.88
C CYS A 10 -14.91 -4.30 -13.97
N LYS A 11 -14.25 -3.73 -12.97
CA LYS A 11 -14.85 -2.83 -11.97
C LYS A 11 -14.31 -1.40 -12.06
N ASN A 12 -13.50 -1.12 -13.09
CA ASN A 12 -12.85 0.17 -13.32
C ASN A 12 -12.07 0.69 -12.08
N VAL A 13 -11.30 -0.19 -11.44
CA VAL A 13 -10.52 0.15 -10.23
C VAL A 13 -9.09 0.48 -10.62
N SER A 14 -8.63 1.66 -10.20
CA SER A 14 -7.27 2.13 -10.45
C SER A 14 -6.30 1.79 -9.32
N TYR A 15 -5.01 1.92 -9.62
CA TYR A 15 -3.94 1.88 -8.62
C TYR A 15 -4.19 2.85 -7.46
N ILE A 16 -4.74 4.04 -7.75
CA ILE A 16 -5.00 5.05 -6.73
C ILE A 16 -6.12 4.60 -5.79
N ASP A 17 -7.15 3.93 -6.30
CA ASP A 17 -8.25 3.42 -5.49
C ASP A 17 -7.79 2.32 -4.54
N ILE A 18 -6.92 1.43 -5.01
CA ILE A 18 -6.28 0.41 -4.15
C ILE A 18 -5.43 1.09 -3.08
N ARG A 19 -4.62 2.09 -3.43
CA ARG A 19 -3.80 2.84 -2.46
C ARG A 19 -4.65 3.58 -1.42
N LYS A 20 -5.79 4.15 -1.81
CA LYS A 20 -6.75 4.75 -0.88
C LYS A 20 -7.33 3.71 0.07
N ALA A 21 -7.77 2.56 -0.45
CA ALA A 21 -8.26 1.46 0.36
C ALA A 21 -7.20 0.99 1.38
N MET A 22 -5.92 0.98 0.99
CA MET A 22 -4.82 0.71 1.93
C MET A 22 -4.67 1.79 2.99
N ILE A 23 -4.78 3.07 2.65
CA ILE A 23 -4.76 4.16 3.66
C ILE A 23 -5.93 4.01 4.64
N ASP A 24 -7.09 3.52 4.19
CA ASP A 24 -8.23 3.19 5.04
C ASP A 24 -8.08 1.87 5.83
N GLY A 25 -6.89 1.26 5.83
CA GLY A 25 -6.56 0.09 6.64
C GLY A 25 -6.65 -1.28 5.95
N ALA A 26 -6.99 -1.35 4.66
CA ALA A 26 -6.97 -2.63 3.94
C ALA A 26 -5.53 -3.12 3.72
N ARG A 27 -5.25 -4.37 4.09
CA ARG A 27 -3.92 -5.01 3.94
C ARG A 27 -3.98 -6.35 3.21
N THR A 28 -5.17 -6.89 3.01
CA THR A 28 -5.40 -8.19 2.37
C THR A 28 -6.21 -8.06 1.08
N LEU A 29 -6.10 -9.08 0.21
CA LEU A 29 -6.91 -9.16 -1.00
C LEU A 29 -8.42 -9.15 -0.68
N GLU A 30 -8.83 -9.74 0.44
CA GLU A 30 -10.23 -9.75 0.89
C GLU A 30 -10.72 -8.35 1.23
N GLU A 31 -9.98 -7.59 2.02
CA GLU A 31 -10.36 -6.20 2.35
C GLU A 31 -10.39 -5.32 1.10
N ILE A 32 -9.51 -5.55 0.12
CA ILE A 32 -9.55 -4.83 -1.15
C ILE A 32 -10.78 -5.24 -1.97
N LYS A 33 -11.16 -6.51 -1.99
CA LYS A 33 -12.40 -6.98 -2.64
C LYS A 33 -13.62 -6.30 -2.01
N GLU A 34 -13.68 -6.20 -0.69
CA GLU A 34 -14.79 -5.55 0.02
C GLU A 34 -14.85 -4.04 -0.25
N LYS A 35 -13.70 -3.34 -0.19
CA LYS A 35 -13.66 -1.88 -0.39
C LYS A 35 -13.81 -1.44 -1.85
N THR A 36 -13.23 -2.18 -2.80
CA THR A 36 -13.12 -1.74 -4.21
C THR A 36 -13.90 -2.62 -5.18
N GLY A 37 -14.30 -3.82 -4.79
CA GLY A 37 -14.88 -4.82 -5.69
C GLY A 37 -13.89 -5.44 -6.67
N ALA A 38 -12.61 -5.03 -6.68
CA ALA A 38 -11.60 -5.64 -7.55
C ALA A 38 -11.43 -7.14 -7.23
N ALA A 39 -11.03 -7.95 -8.21
CA ALA A 39 -10.86 -9.41 -8.11
C ALA A 39 -12.13 -10.25 -7.83
N THR A 40 -13.32 -9.64 -7.74
CA THR A 40 -14.61 -10.36 -7.56
C THR A 40 -15.23 -10.85 -8.87
N GLY A 41 -14.76 -10.35 -10.02
CA GLY A 41 -15.26 -10.74 -11.34
C GLY A 41 -14.40 -11.84 -11.98
N CYS A 42 -13.53 -11.46 -12.92
CA CYS A 42 -12.68 -12.40 -13.65
C CYS A 42 -11.42 -12.86 -12.91
N GLY A 43 -11.14 -12.32 -11.71
CA GLY A 43 -9.97 -12.68 -10.88
C GLY A 43 -8.59 -12.24 -11.41
N ARG A 44 -8.47 -11.81 -12.67
CA ARG A 44 -7.16 -11.53 -13.31
C ARG A 44 -6.31 -10.44 -12.65
N CYS A 45 -6.94 -9.51 -11.94
CA CYS A 45 -6.24 -8.44 -11.24
C CYS A 45 -5.73 -8.84 -9.85
N ALA A 46 -6.05 -10.04 -9.35
CA ALA A 46 -5.70 -10.46 -7.99
C ALA A 46 -4.19 -10.39 -7.73
N GLY A 47 -3.37 -11.01 -8.59
CA GLY A 47 -1.92 -10.98 -8.42
C GLY A 47 -1.34 -9.56 -8.43
N ALA A 48 -1.82 -8.70 -9.34
CA ALA A 48 -1.38 -7.30 -9.38
C ALA A 48 -1.79 -6.52 -8.12
N ILE A 49 -2.94 -6.84 -7.51
CA ILE A 49 -3.37 -6.24 -6.24
C ILE A 49 -2.44 -6.71 -5.12
N GLU A 50 -2.10 -7.99 -5.04
CA GLU A 50 -1.18 -8.53 -4.04
C GLU A 50 0.21 -7.87 -4.13
N GLU A 51 0.73 -7.68 -5.34
CA GLU A 51 1.99 -6.95 -5.55
C GLU A 51 1.90 -5.49 -5.07
N ILE A 52 0.76 -4.82 -5.29
CA ILE A 52 0.54 -3.44 -4.80
C ILE A 52 0.45 -3.41 -3.28
N LEU A 53 -0.22 -4.39 -2.67
CA LEU A 53 -0.35 -4.52 -1.21
C LEU A 53 1.01 -4.76 -0.55
N ALA A 54 1.87 -5.57 -1.19
CA ALA A 54 3.22 -5.85 -0.71
C ALA A 54 4.17 -4.66 -0.84
N SER A 55 3.88 -3.66 -1.67
CA SER A 55 4.73 -2.48 -1.89
C SER A 55 4.19 -1.26 -1.14
N VAL A 56 4.99 -0.57 -0.32
CA VAL A 56 4.59 0.69 0.34
C VAL A 56 5.13 1.92 -0.39
N CYS A 57 6.40 1.91 -0.79
CA CYS A 57 7.03 3.05 -1.47
C CYS A 57 7.56 2.64 -2.84
N GLY A 58 6.90 3.08 -3.91
CA GLY A 58 7.38 2.84 -5.28
C GLY A 58 8.62 3.66 -5.68
N CYS A 59 9.00 4.71 -4.93
CA CYS A 59 10.19 5.51 -5.25
C CYS A 59 11.49 4.85 -4.80
N ASN A 60 11.46 4.21 -3.63
CA ASN A 60 12.62 3.56 -3.02
C ASN A 60 12.46 2.03 -2.97
N ASN A 61 11.46 1.50 -3.67
CA ASN A 61 11.11 0.09 -3.72
C ASN A 61 10.97 -0.57 -2.33
N VAL A 62 10.32 0.14 -1.40
CA VAL A 62 10.14 -0.32 -0.02
C VAL A 62 8.86 -1.15 0.07
N SER A 63 8.97 -2.34 0.65
CA SER A 63 7.85 -3.24 0.86
C SER A 63 7.07 -2.93 2.15
N LEU A 64 5.90 -3.52 2.31
CA LEU A 64 5.14 -3.49 3.56
C LEU A 64 5.92 -4.17 4.69
N GLU A 65 6.59 -5.29 4.39
CA GLU A 65 7.42 -6.01 5.36
C GLU A 65 8.55 -5.13 5.90
N ASP A 66 9.23 -4.37 5.04
CA ASP A 66 10.29 -3.44 5.48
C ASP A 66 9.76 -2.41 6.49
N VAL A 67 8.57 -1.86 6.22
CA VAL A 67 7.93 -0.88 7.10
C VAL A 67 7.47 -1.51 8.39
N VAL A 68 6.82 -2.68 8.33
CA VAL A 68 6.38 -3.43 9.53
C VAL A 68 7.58 -3.83 10.39
N ASN A 69 8.67 -4.29 9.79
CA ASN A 69 9.92 -4.59 10.49
C ASN A 69 10.51 -3.36 11.15
N ALA A 70 10.54 -2.20 10.48
CA ALA A 70 10.97 -0.95 11.08
C ALA A 70 10.10 -0.57 12.29
N VAL A 71 8.78 -0.71 12.18
CA VAL A 71 7.83 -0.45 13.29
C VAL A 71 8.07 -1.41 14.46
N ASN A 72 8.27 -2.70 14.18
CA ASN A 72 8.59 -3.71 15.18
C ASN A 72 9.94 -3.47 15.87
N ASN A 73 10.90 -2.88 15.16
CA ASN A 73 12.18 -2.43 15.70
C ASN A 73 12.10 -1.12 16.51
N GLY A 74 10.89 -0.59 16.73
CA GLY A 74 10.66 0.60 17.55
C GLY A 74 10.55 1.91 16.77
N CYS A 75 10.40 1.87 15.44
CA CYS A 75 10.06 3.07 14.66
C CYS A 75 8.58 3.40 14.84
N ASP A 76 8.29 4.37 15.71
CA ASP A 76 6.93 4.82 16.07
C ASP A 76 6.52 6.13 15.38
N THR A 77 7.36 6.68 14.48
CA THR A 77 7.04 7.89 13.71
C THR A 77 7.39 7.71 12.24
N VAL A 78 6.72 8.48 11.37
CA VAL A 78 6.97 8.46 9.92
C VAL A 78 8.42 8.85 9.63
N GLU A 79 9.00 9.75 10.41
CA GLU A 79 10.40 10.17 10.29
C GLU A 79 11.34 8.99 10.58
N LYS A 80 11.17 8.30 11.69
CA LYS A 80 12.01 7.13 12.04
C LYS A 80 11.89 6.02 10.99
N VAL A 81 10.66 5.75 10.53
CA VAL A 81 10.45 4.77 9.45
C VAL A 81 11.13 5.24 8.16
N ALA A 82 11.04 6.53 7.82
CA ALA A 82 11.70 7.09 6.64
C ALA A 82 13.22 7.03 6.74
N GLU A 83 13.81 7.19 7.93
CA GLU A 83 15.24 7.03 8.16
C GLU A 83 15.67 5.57 8.03
N ALA A 84 14.90 4.63 8.59
CA ALA A 84 15.20 3.20 8.54
C ALA A 84 15.00 2.58 7.14
N THR A 85 13.93 2.95 6.45
CA THR A 85 13.47 2.27 5.21
C THR A 85 13.55 3.15 3.96
N LYS A 86 13.76 4.46 4.10
CA LYS A 86 13.61 5.47 3.03
C LYS A 86 12.17 5.64 2.52
N ALA A 87 11.16 5.03 3.12
CA ALA A 87 9.78 5.28 2.73
C ALA A 87 9.37 6.72 3.06
N GLY A 88 8.90 7.47 2.06
CA GLY A 88 8.38 8.84 2.26
C GLY A 88 9.43 9.96 2.20
N SER A 89 10.72 9.64 2.02
CA SER A 89 11.81 10.63 1.90
C SER A 89 11.92 11.30 0.52
N ALA A 90 11.38 10.68 -0.54
CA ALA A 90 11.49 11.18 -1.91
C ALA A 90 10.28 12.04 -2.36
N CYS A 91 9.13 11.40 -2.65
CA CYS A 91 7.94 12.10 -3.17
C CYS A 91 6.83 12.33 -2.13
N GLY A 92 6.99 11.82 -0.91
CA GLY A 92 6.06 11.99 0.21
C GLY A 92 4.70 11.27 0.11
N ARG A 93 4.33 10.67 -1.04
CA ARG A 93 2.97 10.12 -1.25
C ARG A 93 2.62 8.92 -0.38
N CYS A 94 3.62 8.14 0.04
CA CYS A 94 3.40 6.98 0.89
C CYS A 94 3.39 7.33 2.39
N LYS A 95 3.61 8.60 2.79
CA LYS A 95 3.62 8.99 4.21
C LYS A 95 2.32 8.65 4.94
N ALA A 96 1.17 8.88 4.30
CA ALA A 96 -0.13 8.52 4.88
C ALA A 96 -0.29 7.00 5.07
N LEU A 97 0.22 6.22 4.11
CA LEU A 97 0.22 4.76 4.23
C LEU A 97 1.15 4.29 5.34
N VAL A 98 2.36 4.87 5.43
CA VAL A 98 3.32 4.58 6.51
C VAL A 98 2.75 4.92 7.88
N GLN A 99 2.12 6.08 8.04
CA GLN A 99 1.45 6.46 9.28
C GLN A 99 0.39 5.42 9.67
N ASN A 100 -0.44 4.99 8.72
CA ASN A 100 -1.45 3.98 8.99
C ASN A 100 -0.85 2.62 9.39
N VAL A 101 0.30 2.22 8.83
CA VAL A 101 1.02 1.01 9.28
C VAL A 101 1.58 1.17 10.69
N ILE A 102 2.08 2.36 11.05
CA ILE A 102 2.53 2.66 12.42
C ILE A 102 1.36 2.57 13.40
N ASP A 103 0.23 3.19 13.06
CA ASP A 103 -0.96 3.25 13.92
C ASP A 103 -1.56 1.87 14.17
N LEU A 104 -1.61 1.03 13.13
CA LEU A 104 -2.19 -0.31 13.18
C LEU A 104 -1.17 -1.40 13.56
N LYS A 105 0.14 -1.08 13.53
CA LYS A 105 1.27 -2.02 13.65
C LYS A 105 1.16 -3.23 12.72
N ARG A 106 0.60 -3.06 11.51
CA ARG A 106 0.37 -4.10 10.50
C ARG A 106 0.32 -3.57 9.06
#